data_AF-A0AAJ1HNF0-F1
#
_entry.id   AF-A0AAJ1HNF0-F1
#
_cell.length_a   1.000
_cell.length_b   1.000
_cell.length_c   1.000
_cell.angle_alpha   90.00
_cell.angle_beta   90.00
_cell.angle_gamma   90.00
#
_symmetry.space_group_name_H-M   'P 1'
#
loop_
_entity.id
_entity.type
_entity.pdbx_description
1 polymer ?
#
loop_
_entity_poly.entity_id
_entity_poly.type
_entity_poly.pdbx_seq_one_letter_code
_entity_poly.pdbx_strand_id
1 'polypeptide(L)'
;MDLKERLQDKINSYGLPTKCLPGYLDGRHDPELRLQMLPGSTVVDMDYAGNKTEQYLMECVMRGEDEGMINTTLWAIADKLGDTDFSVASADNSFVYNELTIASMPHPIMADTTGAVTYAMDFKITVDTFSK
;
A
#
# COMPACT_ATOMS: atom_id res chain seq x y z
N MET A 1 4.39 -11.50 -10.36
CA MET A 1 5.13 -10.91 -9.24
C MET A 1 4.18 -10.82 -8.08
N ASP A 2 4.62 -11.18 -6.87
CA ASP A 2 3.78 -11.31 -5.67
C ASP A 2 3.82 -10.06 -4.75
N LEU A 3 4.34 -8.93 -5.25
CA LEU A 3 4.57 -7.71 -4.46
C LEU A 3 3.33 -7.22 -3.70
N LYS A 4 2.16 -7.19 -4.35
CA LYS A 4 0.92 -6.70 -3.75
C LYS A 4 0.48 -7.58 -2.59
N GLU A 5 0.54 -8.90 -2.78
CA GLU A 5 0.23 -9.90 -1.76
C GLU A 5 1.20 -9.78 -0.58
N ARG A 6 2.50 -9.65 -0.85
CA ARG A 6 3.52 -9.51 0.20
C ARG A 6 3.37 -8.22 1.01
N LEU A 7 3.05 -7.10 0.35
CA LEU A 7 2.76 -5.83 1.03
C LEU A 7 1.49 -5.92 1.88
N GLN A 8 0.44 -6.53 1.36
CA GLN A 8 -0.81 -6.73 2.10
C GLN A 8 -0.57 -7.56 3.36
N ASP A 9 0.17 -8.67 3.25
CA ASP A 9 0.53 -9.51 4.40
C ASP A 9 1.36 -8.74 5.42
N LYS A 10 2.31 -7.93 4.95
CA LYS A 10 3.15 -7.07 5.80
C LYS A 10 2.30 -6.05 6.55
N ILE A 11 1.40 -5.34 5.88
CA ILE A 11 0.49 -4.37 6.50
C ILE A 11 -0.42 -5.05 7.54
N ASN A 12 -0.98 -6.21 7.22
CA ASN A 12 -1.82 -6.97 8.15
C ASN A 12 -1.06 -7.49 9.37
N SER A 13 0.28 -7.63 9.29
CA SER A 13 1.10 -8.04 10.43
C SER A 13 1.25 -6.95 11.52
N TYR A 14 0.83 -5.71 11.25
CA TYR A 14 0.96 -4.60 12.19
C TYR A 14 -0.08 -4.58 13.32
N GLY A 15 -1.01 -5.55 13.35
CA GLY A 15 -2.03 -5.64 14.40
C GLY A 15 -3.08 -4.53 14.29
N LEU A 16 -3.44 -4.16 13.06
CA LEU A 16 -4.43 -3.12 12.76
C LEU A 16 -5.84 -3.54 13.22
N PRO A 17 -6.71 -2.59 13.59
CA PRO A 17 -8.08 -2.88 14.02
C PRO A 17 -8.96 -3.43 12.88
N THR A 18 -8.57 -3.17 11.63
CA THR A 18 -9.29 -3.63 10.43
C THR A 18 -8.31 -4.37 9.52
N LYS A 19 -8.74 -5.52 9.00
CA LYS A 19 -7.92 -6.29 8.04
C LYS A 19 -7.86 -5.55 6.71
N CYS A 20 -6.65 -5.33 6.21
CA CYS A 20 -6.40 -4.82 4.87
C CYS A 20 -6.69 -5.89 3.81
N LEU A 21 -7.54 -5.58 2.85
CA LEU A 21 -7.88 -6.42 1.71
C LEU A 21 -7.33 -5.83 0.39
N PRO A 22 -7.06 -6.63 -0.64
CA PRO A 22 -6.60 -6.08 -1.91
C PRO A 22 -7.76 -5.44 -2.68
N GLY A 23 -7.43 -4.50 -3.56
CA GLY A 23 -8.39 -3.91 -4.51
C GLY A 23 -8.97 -2.59 -4.03
N TYR A 24 -10.05 -2.16 -4.68
CA TYR A 24 -10.74 -0.90 -4.40
C TYR A 24 -11.77 -1.06 -3.28
N LEU A 25 -12.24 0.07 -2.70
CA LEU A 25 -13.42 0.08 -1.83
C LEU A 25 -14.62 -0.52 -2.60
N ASP A 26 -15.24 -1.55 -2.04
CA ASP A 26 -16.39 -2.23 -2.65
C ASP A 26 -17.69 -2.09 -1.86
N GLY A 27 -17.63 -1.51 -0.65
CA GLY A 27 -18.78 -1.28 0.21
C GLY A 27 -19.37 -2.56 0.81
N ARG A 28 -18.66 -3.69 0.72
CA ARG A 28 -19.10 -4.99 1.28
C ARG A 28 -18.56 -5.24 2.69
N HIS A 29 -17.74 -4.33 3.21
CA HIS A 29 -17.11 -4.39 4.52
C HIS A 29 -17.28 -3.04 5.22
N ASP A 30 -17.36 -3.04 6.55
CA ASP A 30 -17.44 -1.81 7.33
C ASP A 30 -16.88 -2.05 8.76
N PRO A 31 -15.82 -1.35 9.18
CA PRO A 31 -14.97 -0.48 8.36
C PRO A 31 -14.22 -1.27 7.28
N GLU A 32 -13.84 -0.60 6.20
CA GLU A 32 -13.18 -1.20 5.04
C GLU A 32 -11.80 -0.59 4.84
N LEU A 33 -10.74 -1.41 4.89
CA LEU A 33 -9.35 -1.03 4.60
C LEU A 33 -8.85 -1.77 3.37
N ARG A 34 -8.31 -1.04 2.39
CA ARG A 34 -7.92 -1.56 1.08
C ARG A 34 -6.51 -1.13 0.68
N LEU A 35 -5.81 -2.04 0.00
CA LEU A 35 -4.54 -1.78 -0.67
C LEU A 35 -4.70 -1.95 -2.18
N GLN A 36 -4.33 -0.91 -2.92
CA GLN A 36 -4.41 -0.90 -4.38
C GLN A 36 -3.17 -0.33 -5.04
N MET A 37 -2.95 -0.77 -6.28
CA MET A 37 -1.95 -0.19 -7.17
C MET A 37 -2.62 0.92 -7.97
N LEU A 38 -1.98 2.08 -8.01
CA LEU A 38 -2.42 3.22 -8.79
C LEU A 38 -1.82 3.17 -10.21
N PRO A 39 -2.53 3.73 -11.21
CA PRO A 39 -1.93 4.03 -12.51
C PRO A 39 -0.68 4.91 -12.36
N GLY A 40 0.31 4.73 -13.22
CA GLY A 40 1.56 5.51 -13.18
C GLY A 40 2.77 4.76 -12.61
N SER A 41 2.63 3.47 -12.33
CA SER A 41 3.78 2.58 -12.13
C SER A 41 4.65 2.56 -13.39
N THR A 42 5.97 2.56 -13.24
CA THR A 42 6.92 2.72 -14.35
C THR A 42 8.14 1.83 -14.19
N VAL A 43 8.75 1.46 -15.32
CA VAL A 43 10.14 0.98 -15.34
C VAL A 43 11.03 2.21 -15.18
N VAL A 44 11.89 2.20 -14.16
CA VAL A 44 12.86 3.26 -13.86
C VAL A 44 14.15 3.03 -14.63
N ASP A 45 14.61 1.78 -14.68
CA ASP A 45 15.81 1.37 -15.41
C ASP A 45 15.66 -0.06 -15.94
N MET A 46 16.43 -0.40 -16.98
CA MET A 46 16.51 -1.75 -17.54
C MET A 46 17.91 -2.02 -18.08
N ASP A 47 18.52 -3.11 -17.62
CA ASP A 47 19.83 -3.53 -18.11
C ASP A 47 19.76 -4.29 -19.45
N TYR A 48 20.93 -4.54 -20.05
CA TYR A 48 21.02 -5.29 -21.31
C TYR A 48 20.62 -6.77 -21.18
N ALA A 49 20.54 -7.32 -19.97
CA ALA A 49 20.05 -8.66 -19.70
C ALA A 49 18.51 -8.70 -19.53
N GLY A 50 17.85 -7.55 -19.52
CA GLY A 50 16.40 -7.41 -19.37
C GLY A 50 15.93 -7.41 -17.91
N ASN A 51 16.84 -7.29 -16.94
CA ASN A 51 16.47 -7.02 -15.54
C ASN A 51 15.99 -5.58 -15.44
N LYS A 52 15.02 -5.33 -14.56
CA LYS A 52 14.36 -4.03 -14.47
C LYS A 52 14.32 -3.55 -13.03
N THR A 53 14.50 -2.26 -12.85
CA THR A 53 14.06 -1.56 -11.66
C THR A 53 12.69 -0.97 -11.94
N GLU A 54 11.67 -1.37 -11.18
CA GLU A 54 10.29 -0.97 -11.36
C GLU A 54 9.81 -0.20 -10.13
N GLN A 55 9.14 0.93 -10.35
CA GLN A 55 8.50 1.71 -9.30
C GLN A 55 6.99 1.60 -9.41
N TYR A 56 6.36 1.24 -8.30
CA TYR A 56 4.92 1.08 -8.19
C TYR A 56 4.32 2.16 -7.30
N LEU A 57 3.23 2.78 -7.76
CA LEU A 57 2.42 3.69 -6.97
C LEU A 57 1.31 2.90 -6.29
N MET A 58 1.15 3.08 -4.99
CA MET A 58 0.24 2.31 -4.15
C MET A 58 -0.56 3.24 -3.25
N GLU A 59 -1.80 2.85 -2.96
CA GLU A 59 -2.68 3.57 -2.02
C GLU A 59 -3.20 2.60 -0.97
N CYS A 60 -3.13 3.02 0.30
CA CYS A 60 -3.96 2.48 1.36
C CYS A 60 -5.14 3.43 1.56
N VAL A 61 -6.35 2.91 1.38
CA VAL A 61 -7.59 3.67 1.55
C VAL A 61 -8.47 3.00 2.58
N MET A 62 -9.07 3.78 3.47
CA MET A 62 -9.95 3.27 4.51
C MET A 62 -11.25 4.09 4.59
N ARG A 63 -12.39 3.40 4.70
CA ARG A 63 -13.72 3.97 4.85
C ARG A 63 -14.41 3.42 6.10
N GLY A 64 -15.16 4.27 6.80
CA GLY A 64 -16.01 3.89 7.93
C GLY A 64 -16.58 5.11 8.65
N GLU A 65 -17.34 4.89 9.71
CA GLU A 65 -17.99 5.96 10.51
C GLU A 65 -17.08 6.50 11.64
N ASP A 66 -16.10 5.71 12.11
CA ASP A 66 -15.16 6.13 13.16
C ASP A 66 -13.91 6.79 12.56
N GLU A 67 -13.97 8.11 12.41
CA GLU A 67 -12.86 8.94 11.90
C GLU A 67 -11.57 8.77 12.71
N GLY A 68 -11.67 8.64 14.04
CA GLY A 68 -10.50 8.50 14.92
C GLY A 68 -9.76 7.19 14.66
N MET A 69 -10.51 6.09 14.49
CA MET A 69 -9.96 4.77 14.15
C MET A 69 -9.32 4.78 12.76
N ILE A 70 -9.98 5.38 11.77
CA ILE A 70 -9.46 5.49 10.39
C ILE A 70 -8.13 6.23 10.37
N ASN A 71 -8.09 7.41 10.99
CA ASN A 71 -6.92 8.26 11.04
C ASN A 71 -5.76 7.53 11.72
N THR A 72 -6.00 6.97 12.92
CA THR A 72 -4.97 6.23 13.67
C THR A 72 -4.45 5.02 12.90
N THR A 73 -5.32 4.30 12.19
CA THR A 73 -4.95 3.10 11.39
C THR A 73 -4.03 3.48 10.24
N LEU A 74 -4.38 4.51 9.46
CA LEU A 74 -3.57 4.92 8.31
C LEU A 74 -2.23 5.55 8.75
N TRP A 75 -2.19 6.30 9.86
CA TRP A 75 -0.91 6.76 10.43
C TRP A 75 -0.02 5.61 10.89
N ALA A 76 -0.59 4.60 11.56
CA ALA A 76 0.18 3.43 11.96
C ALA A 76 0.77 2.70 10.73
N ILE A 77 0.05 2.65 9.61
CA ILE A 77 0.58 2.11 8.35
C ILE A 77 1.70 3.01 7.80
N ALA A 78 1.48 4.32 7.71
CA ALA A 78 2.45 5.28 7.19
C ALA A 78 3.76 5.23 7.98
N ASP A 79 3.69 5.23 9.31
CA ASP A 79 4.84 5.17 10.20
C ASP A 79 5.63 3.86 10.00
N LYS A 80 4.94 2.72 9.87
CA LYS A 80 5.59 1.41 9.70
C LYS A 80 6.15 1.20 8.30
N LEU A 81 5.52 1.74 7.28
CA LEU A 81 6.04 1.68 5.90
C LEU A 81 7.19 2.67 5.70
N GLY A 82 7.14 3.84 6.32
CA GLY A 82 8.17 4.89 6.22
C GLY A 82 9.39 4.68 7.11
N ASP A 83 9.42 3.60 7.92
CA ASP A 83 10.56 3.24 8.75
C ASP A 83 11.78 2.88 7.88
N THR A 84 12.98 3.33 8.27
CA THR A 84 14.22 3.04 7.53
C THR A 84 14.57 1.55 7.50
N ASP A 85 14.08 0.78 8.47
CA ASP A 85 14.27 -0.67 8.54
C ASP A 85 13.15 -1.44 7.80
N PHE A 86 12.21 -0.73 7.17
CA PHE A 86 11.16 -1.36 6.39
C PHE A 86 11.74 -2.17 5.23
N SER A 87 11.25 -3.40 5.11
CA SER A 87 11.51 -4.28 3.98
C SER A 87 10.38 -5.27 3.80
N VAL A 88 10.23 -5.73 2.56
CA VAL A 88 9.28 -6.77 2.16
C VAL A 88 9.99 -7.79 1.28
N ALA A 89 9.85 -9.08 1.63
CA ALA A 89 10.45 -10.17 0.88
C ALA A 89 9.44 -10.84 -0.04
N SER A 90 9.85 -11.12 -1.28
CA SER A 90 9.12 -11.98 -2.21
C SER A 90 9.07 -13.42 -1.70
N ALA A 91 7.93 -14.09 -1.86
CA ALA A 91 7.75 -15.50 -1.55
C ALA A 91 8.07 -16.40 -2.77
N ASP A 92 7.95 -15.88 -3.99
CA ASP A 92 8.22 -16.63 -5.23
C ASP A 92 9.50 -16.18 -5.97
N ASN A 93 10.33 -15.34 -5.31
CA ASN A 93 11.53 -14.71 -5.86
C ASN A 93 11.27 -13.88 -7.12
N SER A 94 10.07 -13.33 -7.28
CA SER A 94 9.72 -12.49 -8.44
C SER A 94 10.26 -11.06 -8.35
N PHE A 95 10.70 -10.62 -7.17
CA PHE A 95 11.31 -9.30 -6.99
C PHE A 95 12.28 -9.26 -5.81
N VAL A 96 13.15 -8.24 -5.80
CA VAL A 96 13.97 -7.82 -4.66
C VAL A 96 13.57 -6.40 -4.27
N TYR A 97 13.32 -6.16 -2.98
CA TYR A 97 12.96 -4.84 -2.47
C TYR A 97 14.15 -3.90 -2.48
N ASN A 98 13.95 -2.66 -2.94
CA ASN A 98 14.94 -1.60 -2.90
C ASN A 98 14.58 -0.54 -1.86
N GLU A 99 13.46 0.14 -2.06
CA GLU A 99 13.05 1.26 -1.21
C GLU A 99 11.53 1.47 -1.23
N LEU A 100 11.04 2.16 -0.21
CA LEU A 100 9.68 2.66 -0.11
C LEU A 100 9.74 4.13 0.30
N THR A 101 8.94 4.97 -0.35
CA THR A 101 8.78 6.39 0.03
C THR A 101 7.30 6.72 0.21
N ILE A 102 6.95 7.35 1.32
CA ILE A 102 5.59 7.89 1.53
C ILE A 102 5.39 9.07 0.57
N ALA A 103 4.40 8.95 -0.31
CA ALA A 103 4.08 9.95 -1.33
C ALA A 103 3.02 10.95 -0.84
N SER A 104 2.09 10.48 -0.01
CA SER A 104 1.08 11.32 0.64
C SER A 104 0.77 10.77 2.03
N MET A 105 0.83 11.63 3.05
CA MET A 105 0.45 11.27 4.42
C MET A 105 -1.07 11.06 4.52
N PRO A 106 -1.56 10.32 5.53
CA PRO A 106 -2.99 10.11 5.74
C PRO A 106 -3.79 11.42 5.70
N HIS A 107 -4.79 11.49 4.81
CA HIS A 107 -5.64 12.65 4.63
C HIS A 107 -7.06 12.25 4.22
N PRO A 108 -8.10 13.03 4.60
CA PRO A 108 -9.47 12.79 4.15
C PRO A 108 -9.59 13.06 2.65
N ILE A 109 -10.27 12.15 1.94
CA ILE A 109 -10.55 12.28 0.50
C ILE A 109 -12.05 12.35 0.19
N MET A 110 -12.90 11.89 1.10
CA MET A 110 -14.35 11.95 0.96
C MET A 110 -15.02 11.95 2.34
N ALA A 111 -16.14 12.66 2.45
CA ALA A 111 -17.09 12.51 3.55
C ALA A 111 -18.47 12.38 2.92
N ASP A 112 -19.25 11.37 3.31
CA ASP A 112 -20.62 11.22 2.87
C ASP A 112 -21.61 11.90 3.84
N THR A 113 -22.80 12.20 3.35
CA THR A 113 -23.85 12.84 4.19
C THR A 113 -24.48 11.88 5.18
N THR A 114 -24.10 10.60 5.16
CA THR A 114 -24.61 9.56 6.06
C THR A 114 -23.72 9.34 7.27
N GLY A 115 -22.53 9.96 7.31
CA GLY A 115 -21.61 9.94 8.45
C GLY A 115 -20.34 9.13 8.23
N ALA A 116 -20.20 8.42 7.10
CA ALA A 116 -18.96 7.73 6.80
C ALA A 116 -17.94 8.67 6.14
N VAL A 117 -16.69 8.53 6.52
CA VAL A 117 -15.56 9.26 5.96
C VAL A 117 -14.61 8.28 5.29
N THR A 118 -13.89 8.77 4.29
CA THR A 118 -12.85 8.02 3.59
C THR A 118 -11.55 8.81 3.65
N TYR A 119 -10.50 8.13 4.09
CA TYR A 119 -9.15 8.65 4.11
C TYR A 119 -8.25 7.80 3.23
N ALA A 120 -7.18 8.40 2.73
CA ALA A 120 -6.16 7.71 1.96
C ALA A 120 -4.75 8.13 2.37
N MET A 121 -3.79 7.26 2.07
CA MET A 121 -2.36 7.56 2.04
C MET A 121 -1.74 6.87 0.83
N ASP A 122 -0.73 7.51 0.24
CA ASP A 122 -0.05 7.01 -0.95
C ASP A 122 1.41 6.74 -0.64
N PHE A 123 1.97 5.73 -1.27
CA PHE A 123 3.40 5.44 -1.23
C PHE A 123 3.90 4.91 -2.57
N LYS A 124 5.21 5.04 -2.76
CA LYS A 124 5.93 4.45 -3.88
C LYS A 124 6.79 3.33 -3.34
N ILE A 125 6.80 2.20 -4.05
CA ILE A 125 7.74 1.11 -3.76
C ILE A 125 8.55 0.80 -5.01
N THR A 126 9.86 0.77 -4.86
CA THR A 126 10.80 0.42 -5.92
C THR A 126 11.32 -1.00 -5.65
N VAL A 127 11.30 -1.83 -6.69
CA VAL A 127 11.78 -3.21 -6.63
C VAL A 127 12.59 -3.54 -7.89
N ASP A 128 13.52 -4.47 -7.78
CA ASP A 128 14.17 -5.07 -8.93
C ASP A 128 13.48 -6.37 -9.33
N THR A 129 13.29 -6.56 -10.63
CA THR A 129 12.77 -7.80 -11.23
C THR A 129 13.79 -8.36 -12.21
N PHE A 130 13.87 -9.68 -12.28
CA PHE A 130 14.88 -10.38 -13.08
C PHE A 130 14.24 -11.08 -14.26
N SER A 131 14.85 -10.93 -15.44
CA SER A 131 14.42 -11.68 -16.61
C SER A 131 14.60 -13.18 -16.34
N LYS A 132 13.58 -13.98 -16.68
CA LYS A 132 13.64 -15.44 -16.59
C LYS A 132 14.24 -16.04 -17.86
#